data_AF-A0A0N4VSW0-F1
#
_entry.id   AF-A0A0N4VSW0-F1
#
_cell.length_a   1.000
_cell.length_b   1.000
_cell.length_c   1.000
_cell.angle_alpha   90.00
_cell.angle_beta   90.00
_cell.angle_gamma   90.00
#
_symmetry.space_group_name_H-M   'P 1'
#
loop_
_entity.id
_entity.type
_entity.pdbx_description
1 polymer ?
#
loop_
_entity_poly.entity_id
_entity_poly.type
_entity_poly.pdbx_seq_one_letter_code
_entity_poly.pdbx_strand_id
1 'polypeptide(L)'
;MGTLDAAAAFEPGAPPAQTRGTYQLDAIAPKLPSVPVPIFEEKICDFSDFWTLFEANMDSQHSLNGLQQFNYLLSALRGETRRFIKGYPIGGDNYTLAVEYTFSTLYVIR
;
A
#
# COMPACT_ATOMS: atom_id res chain seq x y z
N MET A 1 61.28 45.24 31.89
CA MET A 1 60.66 45.92 30.72
C MET A 1 60.99 45.09 29.49
N GLY A 2 59.97 44.67 28.73
CA GLY A 2 60.04 43.98 27.41
C GLY A 2 60.39 42.50 27.51
N THR A 3 59.49 41.51 27.46
CA THR A 3 58.61 41.02 26.37
C THR A 3 59.36 40.67 25.07
N LEU A 4 59.44 39.39 24.70
CA LEU A 4 58.73 38.80 23.53
C LEU A 4 59.02 37.28 23.37
N ASP A 5 57.94 36.57 23.06
CA ASP A 5 57.68 35.21 22.51
C ASP A 5 58.80 34.22 22.12
N ALA A 6 58.51 32.93 22.37
CA ALA A 6 58.39 31.94 21.28
C ALA A 6 57.72 30.62 21.73
N ALA A 7 56.49 30.43 21.25
CA ALA A 7 55.90 29.21 20.67
C ALA A 7 56.11 27.83 21.35
N ALA A 8 55.02 27.28 21.89
CA ALA A 8 54.79 25.84 21.93
C ALA A 8 53.30 25.49 21.74
N ALA A 9 53.01 24.92 20.58
CA ALA A 9 51.98 23.93 20.26
C ALA A 9 50.53 24.17 20.73
N PHE A 10 49.67 24.61 19.80
CA PHE A 10 48.28 24.15 19.75
C PHE A 10 47.95 23.75 18.31
N GLU A 11 47.45 22.53 18.18
CA GLU A 11 47.30 21.78 16.94
C GLU A 11 46.32 22.45 15.97
N PRO A 12 46.52 22.31 14.64
CA PRO A 12 45.63 22.89 13.65
C PRO A 12 44.23 22.29 13.81
N GLY A 13 43.28 23.17 14.12
CA GLY A 13 41.88 22.83 14.29
C GLY A 13 41.36 21.97 13.14
N ALA A 14 40.74 20.86 13.51
CA ALA A 14 39.98 19.99 12.64
C ALA A 14 39.06 20.80 11.69
N PRO A 15 38.90 20.38 10.43
CA PRO A 15 37.94 21.01 9.54
C PRO A 15 36.54 20.98 10.18
N PRO A 16 35.72 22.04 10.01
CA PRO A 16 34.37 22.03 10.55
C PRO A 16 33.64 20.83 9.96
N ALA A 17 33.05 20.03 10.86
CA ALA A 17 32.18 18.93 10.49
C ALA A 17 31.19 19.43 9.45
N GLN A 18 31.38 18.98 8.21
CA GLN A 18 30.39 19.14 7.16
C GLN A 18 29.19 18.36 7.66
N THR A 19 28.23 19.08 8.24
CA THR A 19 26.90 18.57 8.51
C THR A 19 26.37 18.16 7.15
N ARG A 20 26.48 16.85 6.90
CA ARG A 20 25.85 16.18 5.77
C ARG A 20 24.36 16.38 5.98
N GLY A 21 23.87 17.51 5.49
CA GLY A 21 22.46 17.71 5.23
C GLY A 21 22.08 16.60 4.28
N THR A 22 21.60 15.50 4.83
CA THR A 22 20.86 14.52 4.08
C THR A 22 19.65 15.29 3.58
N TYR A 23 19.73 15.82 2.36
CA TYR A 23 18.55 16.06 1.56
C TYR A 23 17.96 14.67 1.33
N GLN A 24 17.23 14.16 2.33
CA GLN A 24 16.18 13.20 2.09
C GLN A 24 15.18 13.99 1.26
N LEU A 25 15.36 13.94 -0.07
CA LEU A 25 14.19 13.86 -0.91
C LEU A 25 13.51 12.57 -0.44
N ASP A 26 12.64 12.70 0.57
CA ASP A 26 11.43 11.92 0.58
C ASP A 26 10.87 12.15 -0.82
N ALA A 27 11.15 11.19 -1.70
CA ALA A 27 10.47 11.12 -2.97
C ALA A 27 9.00 11.10 -2.56
N ILE A 28 8.34 12.25 -2.70
CA ILE A 28 6.89 12.33 -2.67
C ILE A 28 6.51 11.54 -3.90
N ALA A 29 6.44 10.21 -3.72
CA ALA A 29 5.82 9.33 -4.67
C ALA A 29 4.48 9.99 -4.95
N PRO A 30 4.16 10.32 -6.21
CA PRO A 30 2.88 10.92 -6.53
C PRO A 30 1.83 10.00 -5.91
N LYS A 31 1.16 10.50 -4.87
CA LYS A 31 0.08 9.77 -4.22
C LYS A 31 -1.02 9.78 -5.25
N LEU A 32 -1.04 8.74 -6.10
CA LEU A 32 -2.05 8.59 -7.12
C LEU A 32 -3.40 8.80 -6.44
N PRO A 33 -4.34 9.51 -7.09
CA PRO A 33 -5.70 9.58 -6.59
C PRO A 33 -6.12 8.15 -6.28
N SER A 34 -6.47 7.88 -5.02
CA SER A 34 -6.97 6.56 -4.65
C SER A 34 -8.14 6.30 -5.56
N VAL A 35 -7.98 5.40 -6.53
CA VAL A 35 -9.09 5.03 -7.39
C VAL A 35 -10.17 4.51 -6.43
N PRO A 36 -11.39 5.06 -6.50
CA PRO A 36 -12.43 4.69 -5.55
C PRO A 36 -12.65 3.19 -5.67
N VAL A 37 -12.69 2.49 -4.53
CA VAL A 37 -12.96 1.05 -4.51
C VAL A 37 -14.29 0.84 -5.24
N PRO A 38 -14.32 0.14 -6.37
CA PRO A 38 -15.57 -0.10 -7.07
C PRO A 38 -16.49 -0.88 -6.14
N ILE A 39 -17.77 -0.53 -6.10
CA ILE A 39 -18.75 -1.20 -5.24
C ILE A 39 -19.52 -2.18 -6.11
N PHE A 40 -19.45 -3.46 -5.78
CA PHE A 40 -20.25 -4.49 -6.41
C PHE A 40 -21.57 -4.67 -5.66
N GLU A 41 -22.69 -4.36 -6.33
CA GLU A 41 -24.05 -4.44 -5.79
C GLU A 41 -24.78 -5.75 -6.18
N GLU A 42 -24.05 -6.85 -6.42
CA GLU A 42 -24.63 -8.15 -6.82
C GLU A 42 -25.32 -8.18 -8.20
N LYS A 43 -25.05 -7.17 -9.04
CA LYS A 43 -25.47 -7.16 -10.43
C LYS A 43 -24.50 -7.98 -11.27
N ILE A 44 -24.87 -9.24 -11.53
CA ILE A 44 -24.02 -10.21 -12.26
C ILE A 44 -23.52 -9.63 -13.60
N CYS A 45 -24.37 -8.91 -14.34
CA CYS A 45 -24.00 -8.28 -15.61
C CYS A 45 -22.84 -7.27 -15.48
N ASP A 46 -22.72 -6.64 -14.32
CA ASP A 46 -21.70 -5.61 -14.05
C ASP A 46 -20.46 -6.23 -13.40
N PHE A 47 -20.47 -7.53 -13.06
CA PHE A 47 -19.37 -8.16 -12.33
C PHE A 47 -18.07 -8.17 -13.13
N SER A 48 -18.14 -8.37 -14.46
CA SER A 48 -16.95 -8.35 -15.32
C SER A 48 -16.27 -6.98 -15.28
N ASP A 49 -17.04 -5.91 -15.47
CA ASP A 49 -16.53 -4.53 -15.44
C ASP A 49 -16.02 -4.16 -14.05
N PHE A 50 -16.75 -4.57 -13.01
CA PHE A 50 -16.30 -4.46 -11.62
C PHE A 50 -14.94 -5.12 -11.40
N TRP A 51 -14.78 -6.38 -11.84
CA TRP A 51 -13.55 -7.14 -11.62
C TRP A 51 -12.37 -6.51 -12.34
N THR A 52 -12.55 -6.06 -13.59
CA THR A 52 -11.51 -5.33 -14.33
C THR A 52 -11.07 -4.06 -13.61
N LEU A 53 -12.01 -3.27 -13.07
CA LEU A 53 -11.68 -2.07 -12.29
C LEU A 53 -11.02 -2.42 -10.96
N PHE A 54 -11.47 -3.49 -10.31
CA PHE A 54 -10.94 -3.96 -9.03
C PHE A 54 -9.49 -4.45 -9.16
N GLU A 55 -9.18 -5.25 -10.19
CA GLU A 55 -7.82 -5.74 -10.48
C GLU A 55 -6.86 -4.57 -10.78
N ALA A 56 -7.27 -3.63 -11.64
CA ALA A 56 -6.48 -2.43 -11.93
C ALA A 56 -6.18 -1.59 -10.67
N ASN A 57 -7.12 -1.53 -9.72
CA ASN A 57 -6.93 -0.88 -8.42
C ASN A 57 -5.88 -1.60 -7.57
N MET A 58 -5.90 -2.93 -7.55
CA MET A 58 -4.97 -3.73 -6.77
C MET A 58 -3.55 -3.65 -7.35
N ASP A 59 -3.42 -3.74 -8.67
CA ASP A 59 -2.12 -3.62 -9.36
C ASP A 59 -1.48 -2.25 -9.15
N SER A 60 -2.30 -1.18 -9.10
CA SER A 60 -1.80 0.18 -8.81
C SER A 60 -1.26 0.33 -7.39
N GLN A 61 -1.68 -0.53 -6.45
CA GLN A 61 -1.24 -0.55 -5.06
C GLN A 61 -0.14 -1.61 -4.90
N HIS A 62 1.06 -1.29 -5.37
CA HIS A 62 2.25 -2.15 -5.51
C HIS A 62 2.76 -2.92 -4.24
N SER A 63 2.00 -3.06 -3.15
CA SER A 63 2.39 -3.94 -2.03
C SER A 63 1.24 -4.43 -1.13
N LEU A 64 0.06 -4.77 -1.68
CA LEU A 64 -0.98 -5.37 -0.83
C LEU A 64 -0.63 -6.81 -0.46
N ASN A 65 -0.51 -7.11 0.83
CA ASN A 65 -0.43 -8.49 1.30
C ASN A 65 -1.80 -9.19 1.21
N GLY A 66 -1.85 -10.52 1.28
CA GLY A 66 -3.11 -11.28 1.14
C GLY A 66 -4.22 -10.85 2.11
N LEU A 67 -3.87 -10.41 3.31
CA LEU A 67 -4.82 -9.88 4.30
C LEU A 67 -5.43 -8.55 3.84
N GLN A 68 -4.60 -7.65 3.30
CA GLN A 68 -5.05 -6.38 2.75
C GLN A 68 -5.91 -6.60 1.50
N GLN A 69 -5.52 -7.52 0.62
CA GLN A 69 -6.31 -7.92 -0.55
C GLN A 69 -7.69 -8.45 -0.15
N PHE A 70 -7.75 -9.32 0.86
CA PHE A 70 -9.00 -9.86 1.40
C PHE A 70 -9.90 -8.77 1.98
N ASN A 71 -9.36 -7.86 2.80
CA ASN A 71 -10.13 -6.76 3.35
C ASN A 71 -10.62 -5.79 2.26
N TYR A 72 -9.79 -5.55 1.25
CA TYR A 72 -10.14 -4.71 0.12
C TYR A 72 -11.30 -5.31 -0.69
N LEU A 73 -11.22 -6.61 -1.01
CA LEU A 73 -12.32 -7.35 -1.63
C LEU A 73 -13.61 -7.28 -0.79
N LEU A 74 -13.51 -7.53 0.52
CA LEU A 74 -14.67 -7.47 1.40
C LEU A 74 -15.30 -6.07 1.46
N SER A 75 -14.50 -5.02 1.33
CA SER A 75 -14.95 -3.63 1.29
C SER A 75 -15.61 -3.25 -0.04
N ALA A 76 -15.26 -3.92 -1.13
CA ALA A 76 -15.80 -3.73 -2.47
C ALA A 76 -17.14 -4.46 -2.67
N LEU A 77 -17.35 -5.59 -2.00
CA LEU A 77 -18.56 -6.40 -2.14
C LEU A 77 -19.74 -5.87 -1.31
N ARG A 78 -20.98 -6.09 -1.77
CA ARG A 78 -22.22 -5.87 -1.02
C ARG A 78 -23.08 -7.14 -1.00
N GLY A 79 -24.21 -7.06 -0.30
CA GLY A 79 -25.23 -8.11 -0.32
C GLY A 79 -24.83 -9.46 0.28
N GLU A 80 -25.35 -10.55 -0.30
CA GLU A 80 -25.14 -11.93 0.16
C GLU A 80 -23.70 -12.40 0.01
N THR A 81 -23.07 -12.08 -1.12
CA THR A 81 -21.67 -12.45 -1.43
C THR A 81 -20.73 -11.92 -0.35
N ARG A 82 -20.93 -10.66 0.08
CA ARG A 82 -20.19 -10.06 1.19
C ARG A 82 -20.48 -10.77 2.53
N ARG A 83 -21.74 -11.11 2.81
CA ARG A 83 -22.12 -11.76 4.09
C ARG A 83 -21.44 -13.11 4.24
N PHE A 84 -21.39 -13.89 3.16
CA PHE A 84 -20.69 -15.17 3.15
C PHE A 84 -19.18 -14.98 3.34
N ILE A 85 -18.57 -14.07 2.57
CA ILE A 85 -17.12 -13.85 2.63
C ILE A 85 -16.68 -13.29 3.99
N LYS A 86 -17.52 -12.48 4.66
CA LYS A 86 -17.27 -12.00 6.01
C LYS A 86 -17.17 -13.14 7.05
N GLY A 87 -17.76 -14.30 6.75
CA GLY A 87 -17.71 -15.48 7.62
C GLY A 87 -16.35 -16.18 7.62
N TYR A 88 -15.48 -15.88 6.66
CA TYR A 88 -14.15 -16.47 6.63
C TYR A 88 -13.24 -15.90 7.72
N PRO A 89 -12.33 -16.74 8.30
CA PRO A 89 -11.27 -16.26 9.15
C PRO A 89 -10.41 -15.22 8.41
N ILE A 90 -10.12 -14.11 9.08
CA ILE A 90 -9.29 -13.04 8.54
C ILE A 90 -7.85 -13.57 8.41
N GLY A 91 -7.40 -13.87 7.18
CA GLY A 91 -6.08 -14.43 6.90
C GLY A 91 -5.72 -14.32 5.42
N GLY A 92 -4.43 -14.15 5.11
CA GLY A 92 -3.96 -13.92 3.74
C GLY A 92 -4.25 -15.08 2.78
N ASP A 93 -4.31 -16.30 3.31
CA ASP A 93 -4.65 -17.52 2.56
C ASP A 93 -6.11 -17.53 2.09
N ASN A 94 -6.95 -16.67 2.68
CA ASN A 94 -8.38 -16.66 2.45
C ASN A 94 -8.82 -15.72 1.31
N TYR A 95 -7.89 -14.94 0.74
CA TYR A 95 -8.15 -14.12 -0.44
C TYR A 95 -8.53 -14.99 -1.63
N THR A 96 -7.73 -16.01 -1.94
CA THR A 96 -7.98 -16.93 -3.07
C THR A 96 -9.34 -17.62 -2.94
N LEU A 97 -9.69 -18.11 -1.75
CA LEU A 97 -10.98 -18.75 -1.48
C LEU A 97 -12.16 -17.79 -1.65
N ALA A 98 -12.00 -16.53 -1.21
CA ALA A 98 -13.04 -15.52 -1.37
C ALA A 98 -13.26 -15.14 -2.84
N VAL A 99 -12.18 -15.04 -3.62
CA VAL A 99 -12.24 -14.82 -5.06
C VAL A 99 -12.95 -16.00 -5.72
N GLU A 100 -12.51 -17.23 -5.46
CA GLU A 100 -13.12 -18.44 -6.02
C GLU A 100 -14.63 -18.53 -5.70
N TYR A 101 -15.02 -18.26 -4.46
CA TYR A 101 -16.43 -18.24 -4.07
C TYR A 101 -17.22 -17.14 -4.80
N THR A 102 -16.65 -15.95 -4.96
CA THR A 102 -17.28 -14.83 -5.68
C THR A 102 -17.54 -15.21 -7.14
N PHE A 103 -16.52 -15.74 -7.83
CA PHE A 103 -16.65 -16.18 -9.21
C PHE A 103 -17.61 -17.36 -9.35
N SER A 104 -17.53 -18.34 -8.46
CA SER A 104 -18.45 -19.48 -8.45
C SER A 104 -19.89 -19.00 -8.30
N THR A 105 -20.19 -18.14 -7.32
CA THR A 105 -21.55 -17.64 -7.08
C THR A 105 -22.11 -16.85 -8.27
N LEU A 106 -21.28 -16.05 -8.95
CA LEU A 106 -21.73 -15.13 -9.98
C LEU A 106 -21.70 -15.71 -11.41
N TYR A 107 -20.92 -16.78 -11.66
CA TYR A 107 -20.82 -17.42 -12.97
C TYR A 107 -21.46 -18.82 -13.05
N VAL A 108 -21.90 -19.44 -11.95
CA VAL A 108 -22.51 -20.79 -11.95
C VAL A 108 -23.95 -20.86 -12.46
N ILE A 109 -24.63 -19.75 -12.72
CA ILE A 109 -25.97 -19.78 -13.34
C ILE A 109 -25.86 -19.53 -14.85
N ARG A 110 -25.50 -20.59 -15.59
CA ARG A 110 -25.79 -20.79 -17.02
C ARG A 110 -26.28 -22.21 -17.23
#